data_AF-A0A1G8P8S2-F1
#
_entry.id   AF-A0A1G8P8S2-F1
#
_cell.length_a   1.000
_cell.length_b   1.000
_cell.length_c   1.000
_cell.angle_alpha   90.00
_cell.angle_beta   90.00
_cell.angle_gamma   90.00
#
_symmetry.space_group_name_H-M   'P 1'
#
loop_
_entity.id
_entity.type
_entity.pdbx_description
1 polymer ?
#
loop_
_entity_poly.entity_id
_entity_poly.type
_entity_poly.pdbx_seq_one_letter_code
_entity_poly.pdbx_strand_id
1 'polypeptide(L)'
;MNEIEIRKFMKKITTLMYVSFALWIFIVVLQLVIGLATLVVGYGFATLCLMVYNLIGCIRYMKVINSFRNFSTKPEAAAAVSYFENSIGWCWVFMFVNLVLGGIIGFVGNLYDLILAYYVKSKKTELLMPSGVPGEIEVPNPRDYE
;
A
#
# COMPACT_ATOMS: atom_id res chain seq x y z
N MET A 1 -17.27 -13.35 8.18
CA MET A 1 -17.41 -13.59 6.72
C MET A 1 -17.30 -15.06 6.36
N ASN A 2 -18.02 -15.51 5.33
CA ASN A 2 -17.83 -16.81 4.67
C ASN A 2 -16.74 -16.72 3.57
N GLU A 3 -16.31 -17.86 3.01
CA GLU A 3 -15.23 -17.89 2.00
C GLU A 3 -15.54 -17.08 0.72
N ILE A 4 -16.81 -17.03 0.31
CA ILE A 4 -17.24 -16.28 -0.87
C ILE A 4 -17.07 -14.78 -0.62
N GLU A 5 -17.44 -14.30 0.56
CA GLU A 5 -17.25 -12.92 0.98
C GLU A 5 -15.77 -12.57 1.06
N ILE A 6 -14.93 -13.49 1.57
CA ILE A 6 -13.47 -13.28 1.67
C ILE A 6 -12.86 -13.12 0.28
N ARG A 7 -13.22 -13.99 -0.66
CA ARG A 7 -12.74 -13.86 -2.05
C ARG A 7 -13.19 -12.55 -2.69
N LYS A 8 -14.43 -12.12 -2.46
CA LYS A 8 -14.93 -10.82 -2.95
C LYS A 8 -14.16 -9.65 -2.34
N PHE A 9 -13.91 -9.70 -1.04
CA PHE A 9 -13.15 -8.71 -0.30
C PHE A 9 -11.70 -8.61 -0.79
N MET A 10 -10.99 -9.74 -0.87
CA MET A 10 -9.61 -9.78 -1.37
C MET A 10 -9.54 -9.27 -2.81
N LYS A 11 -10.44 -9.72 -3.70
CA LYS A 11 -10.51 -9.21 -5.08
C LYS A 11 -10.69 -7.69 -5.14
N LYS A 12 -11.54 -7.13 -4.26
CA LYS A 12 -11.74 -5.68 -4.17
C LYS A 12 -10.48 -4.96 -3.69
N ILE A 13 -9.81 -5.46 -2.65
CA ILE A 13 -8.54 -4.90 -2.18
C ILE A 13 -7.48 -4.94 -3.27
N THR A 14 -7.27 -6.10 -3.90
CA THR A 14 -6.29 -6.26 -4.99
C THR A 14 -6.59 -5.27 -6.13
N THR A 15 -7.86 -5.05 -6.47
CA THR A 15 -8.25 -4.05 -7.48
C THR A 15 -7.86 -2.63 -7.05
N LEU A 16 -8.14 -2.25 -5.80
CA LEU A 16 -7.77 -0.93 -5.26
C LEU A 16 -6.25 -0.75 -5.19
N MET A 17 -5.51 -1.82 -4.89
CA MET A 17 -4.05 -1.80 -4.91
C MET A 17 -3.50 -1.63 -6.33
N TYR A 18 -4.10 -2.24 -7.36
CA TYR A 18 -3.70 -1.97 -8.75
C TYR A 18 -3.92 -0.51 -9.14
N VAL A 19 -4.98 0.14 -8.64
CA VAL A 19 -5.20 1.58 -8.84
C VAL A 19 -4.12 2.40 -8.14
N SER A 20 -3.78 2.08 -6.88
CA SER A 20 -2.65 2.70 -6.15
C SER A 20 -1.34 2.54 -6.92
N PHE A 21 -1.05 1.34 -7.41
CA PHE A 21 0.15 1.06 -8.20
C PHE A 21 0.19 1.92 -9.47
N ALA A 22 -0.91 2.02 -10.21
CA ALA A 22 -0.99 2.85 -11.41
C ALA A 22 -0.77 4.34 -11.09
N LEU A 23 -1.33 4.83 -9.97
CA LEU A 23 -1.07 6.19 -9.49
C LEU A 23 0.41 6.43 -9.18
N TRP A 24 1.07 5.49 -8.50
CA TRP A 24 2.49 5.62 -8.19
C TRP A 24 3.39 5.58 -9.41
N ILE A 25 3.09 4.73 -10.40
CA ILE A 25 3.80 4.76 -11.69
C ILE A 25 3.63 6.11 -12.39
N PHE A 26 2.42 6.67 -12.38
CA PHE A 26 2.18 8.00 -12.92
C PHE A 26 2.98 9.09 -12.18
N ILE A 27 3.04 9.02 -10.85
CA ILE A 27 3.84 9.92 -10.01
C ILE A 27 5.34 9.80 -10.36
N VAL A 28 5.85 8.57 -10.51
CA VAL A 28 7.25 8.33 -10.91
C VAL A 28 7.57 8.98 -12.25
N VAL A 29 6.68 8.86 -13.24
CA VAL A 29 6.85 9.52 -14.55
C VAL A 29 6.88 11.05 -14.40
N LEU A 30 5.99 11.62 -13.59
CA LEU A 30 5.98 13.07 -13.32
C LEU A 30 7.25 13.54 -12.60
N GLN A 31 7.74 12.78 -11.62
CA GLN A 31 8.97 13.10 -10.90
C GLN A 31 10.20 13.04 -11.81
N LEU A 32 10.21 12.14 -12.80
CA LEU A 32 11.25 12.13 -13.83
C LEU A 32 11.24 13.41 -14.66
N VAL A 33 10.08 13.81 -15.18
CA VAL A 33 9.94 15.02 -16.01
C VAL A 33 10.32 16.28 -15.23
N ILE A 34 9.78 16.44 -14.02
CA ILE A 34 10.07 17.59 -13.17
C ILE A 34 11.54 17.58 -12.74
N GLY A 35 12.05 16.42 -12.30
CA GLY A 35 13.43 16.28 -11.85
C GLY A 35 14.46 16.64 -12.91
N LEU A 36 14.22 16.25 -14.17
CA LEU A 36 15.06 16.65 -15.30
C LEU A 36 14.94 18.15 -15.61
N ALA A 37 13.72 18.70 -15.57
CA ALA A 37 13.49 20.13 -15.82
C ALA A 37 14.13 21.04 -14.76
N THR A 38 14.22 20.59 -13.51
CA THR A 38 14.75 21.37 -12.37
C THR A 38 16.15 20.94 -11.93
N LEU A 39 16.88 20.20 -12.77
CA LEU A 39 18.18 19.61 -12.42
C LEU A 39 19.23 20.66 -12.03
N VAL A 40 19.18 21.84 -12.66
CA VAL A 40 20.10 22.97 -12.44
C VAL A 40 19.88 23.66 -11.09
N VAL A 41 18.71 23.47 -10.46
CA VAL A 41 18.30 24.16 -9.22
C VAL A 41 18.61 23.32 -7.97
N GLY A 42 19.31 22.19 -8.10
CA GLY A 42 19.60 21.24 -7.01
C GLY A 42 18.38 20.42 -6.55
N TYR A 43 17.20 21.02 -6.57
CA TYR A 43 15.91 20.37 -6.31
C TYR A 43 15.66 19.18 -7.24
N GLY A 44 16.04 19.28 -8.52
CA GLY A 44 15.87 18.18 -9.48
C GLY A 44 16.60 16.89 -9.09
N PHE A 45 17.77 16.98 -8.46
CA PHE A 45 18.49 15.80 -7.98
C PHE A 45 17.72 15.09 -6.86
N ALA A 46 17.19 15.83 -5.89
CA ALA A 46 16.37 15.28 -4.81
C ALA A 46 15.09 14.62 -5.35
N THR A 47 14.42 15.26 -6.31
CA THR A 47 13.22 14.70 -6.96
C THR A 47 13.55 13.43 -7.74
N LEU A 48 14.70 13.33 -8.41
CA LEU A 48 15.13 12.11 -9.11
C LEU A 48 15.51 10.98 -8.13
N CYS A 49 16.17 11.27 -7.01
CA CYS A 49 16.41 10.28 -5.97
C CYS A 49 15.08 9.73 -5.41
N LEU A 50 14.11 10.62 -5.17
CA LEU A 50 12.78 10.24 -4.73
C LEU A 50 12.02 9.42 -5.79
N MET A 51 12.18 9.76 -7.07
CA MET A 51 11.65 8.97 -8.18
C MET A 51 12.19 7.54 -8.16
N VAL A 52 13.50 7.34 -7.99
CA VAL A 52 14.09 5.99 -7.89
C VAL A 52 13.50 5.25 -6.69
N TYR A 53 13.38 5.93 -5.55
CA TYR A 53 12.79 5.36 -4.35
C TYR A 53 11.34 4.89 -4.58
N ASN A 54 10.51 5.75 -5.17
CA ASN A 54 9.11 5.45 -5.48
C ASN A 54 8.97 4.34 -6.53
N LEU A 55 9.89 4.26 -7.50
CA LEU A 55 9.94 3.17 -8.48
C LEU A 55 10.26 1.83 -7.81
N ILE A 56 11.23 1.79 -6.89
CA ILE A 56 11.52 0.60 -6.08
C ILE A 56 10.30 0.23 -5.22
N GLY A 57 9.62 1.23 -4.66
CA GLY A 57 8.34 1.09 -3.97
C GLY A 57 7.30 0.39 -4.85
N CYS A 58 7.10 0.84 -6.09
CA CYS A 58 6.19 0.21 -7.06
C CYS A 58 6.53 -1.27 -7.30
N ILE A 59 7.81 -1.59 -7.48
CA ILE A 59 8.27 -2.98 -7.71
C ILE A 59 7.93 -3.86 -6.50
N ARG A 60 8.20 -3.38 -5.28
CA ARG A 60 7.84 -4.08 -4.04
C ARG A 60 6.33 -4.23 -3.90
N TYR A 61 5.58 -3.17 -4.19
CA TYR A 61 4.13 -3.15 -4.11
C TYR A 61 3.48 -4.16 -5.08
N MET A 62 4.02 -4.31 -6.29
CA MET A 62 3.58 -5.33 -7.25
C MET A 62 3.76 -6.76 -6.71
N LYS A 63 4.84 -7.03 -5.96
CA LYS A 63 5.03 -8.34 -5.30
C LYS A 63 3.92 -8.59 -4.27
N VAL A 64 3.58 -7.60 -3.45
CA VAL A 64 2.48 -7.69 -2.46
C VAL A 64 1.14 -7.93 -3.15
N ILE A 65 0.85 -7.22 -4.23
CA ILE A 65 -0.38 -7.41 -5.04
C ILE A 65 -0.47 -8.85 -5.55
N ASN A 66 0.63 -9.39 -6.07
CA ASN A 66 0.67 -10.77 -6.58
C ASN A 66 0.44 -11.81 -5.46
N SER A 67 0.96 -11.57 -4.26
CA SER A 67 0.68 -12.41 -3.09
C SER A 67 -0.80 -12.35 -2.70
N PHE A 68 -1.37 -11.15 -2.58
CA PHE A 68 -2.75 -10.97 -2.11
C PHE A 68 -3.80 -11.45 -3.10
N ARG A 69 -3.48 -11.52 -4.39
CA ARG A 69 -4.38 -12.03 -5.43
C ARG A 69 -4.79 -13.49 -5.18
N ASN A 70 -3.91 -14.28 -4.56
CA ASN A 70 -4.16 -15.71 -4.33
C ASN A 70 -4.84 -15.98 -2.98
N PHE A 71 -4.96 -14.96 -2.14
CA PHE A 71 -5.56 -15.12 -0.82
C PHE A 71 -7.06 -15.37 -0.95
N SER A 72 -7.51 -16.44 -0.32
CA SER A 72 -8.90 -16.89 -0.37
C SER A 72 -9.43 -17.37 0.99
N THR A 73 -8.57 -17.45 2.00
CA THR A 73 -8.90 -17.94 3.34
C THR A 73 -8.93 -16.83 4.38
N LYS A 74 -9.60 -17.09 5.51
CA LYS A 74 -9.64 -16.17 6.67
C LYS A 74 -8.25 -15.77 7.20
N PRO A 75 -7.31 -16.69 7.48
CA PRO A 75 -6.00 -16.32 8.01
C PRO A 75 -5.21 -15.44 7.03
N GLU A 76 -5.30 -15.71 5.74
CA GLU A 76 -4.68 -14.88 4.70
C GLU A 76 -5.28 -13.46 4.64
N ALA A 77 -6.61 -13.34 4.75
CA ALA A 77 -7.27 -12.05 4.82
C ALA A 77 -6.89 -11.26 6.08
N ALA A 78 -6.69 -11.95 7.22
CA ALA A 78 -6.20 -11.33 8.45
C ALA A 78 -4.73 -10.84 8.30
N ALA A 79 -3.88 -11.61 7.62
CA ALA A 79 -2.51 -11.20 7.30
C ALA A 79 -2.49 -9.93 6.41
N ALA A 80 -3.37 -9.85 5.41
CA ALA A 80 -3.52 -8.64 4.59
C ALA A 80 -3.94 -7.43 5.43
N VAL A 81 -4.88 -7.58 6.37
CA VAL A 81 -5.26 -6.49 7.30
C VAL A 81 -4.07 -6.06 8.16
N SER A 82 -3.31 -7.00 8.71
CA SER A 82 -2.13 -6.70 9.53
C SER A 82 -1.07 -5.91 8.74
N TYR A 83 -0.84 -6.27 7.48
CA TYR A 83 0.04 -5.52 6.58
C TYR A 83 -0.40 -4.05 6.45
N PHE A 84 -1.69 -3.79 6.21
CA PHE A 84 -2.21 -2.43 6.07
C PHE A 84 -2.22 -1.66 7.41
N GLU A 85 -2.46 -2.33 8.55
CA GLU A 85 -2.37 -1.66 9.85
C GLU A 85 -0.96 -1.17 10.16
N ASN A 86 0.05 -1.98 9.84
CA ASN A 86 1.46 -1.63 10.04
C ASN A 86 1.96 -0.59 9.03
N SER A 87 1.33 -0.48 7.85
CA SER A 87 1.73 0.49 6.83
C SER A 87 1.23 1.92 7.10
N ILE A 88 0.18 2.11 7.91
CA ILE A 88 -0.38 3.46 8.20
C ILE A 88 0.68 4.43 8.72
N GLY A 89 1.52 4.00 9.66
CA GLY A 89 2.58 4.85 10.21
C GLY A 89 3.61 5.24 9.15
N TRP A 90 3.98 4.29 8.29
CA TRP A 90 4.88 4.53 7.16
C TRP A 90 4.28 5.47 6.12
N CYS A 91 2.98 5.34 5.80
CA CYS A 91 2.29 6.25 4.90
C CYS A 91 2.40 7.70 5.37
N TRP A 92 2.23 7.97 6.68
CA TRP A 92 2.41 9.32 7.23
C TRP A 92 3.84 9.84 7.04
N VAL A 93 4.86 9.03 7.36
CA VAL A 93 6.26 9.41 7.14
C VAL A 93 6.52 9.72 5.67
N PHE A 94 6.05 8.87 4.75
CA PHE A 94 6.22 9.06 3.32
C PHE A 94 5.44 10.26 2.77
N MET A 95 4.29 10.61 3.34
CA MET A 95 3.58 11.85 3.00
C MET A 95 4.46 13.07 3.27
N PHE A 96 5.10 13.15 4.43
CA PHE A 96 6.00 14.25 4.76
C PHE A 96 7.23 14.30 3.85
N VAL A 97 7.88 13.15 3.63
CA VAL A 97 9.04 13.06 2.74
C VAL A 97 8.68 13.48 1.31
N ASN A 98 7.56 12.99 0.79
CA ASN A 98 7.11 13.36 -0.56
C ASN A 98 6.70 14.82 -0.64
N LEU A 99 6.09 15.40 0.40
CA LEU A 99 5.74 16.82 0.41
C LEU A 99 6.98 17.72 0.33
N VAL A 100 8.06 17.37 1.05
CA VAL A 100 9.30 18.15 1.09
C VAL A 100 10.15 17.97 -0.16
N LEU A 101 10.26 16.74 -0.68
CA LEU A 101 11.21 16.41 -1.75
C LEU A 101 10.58 16.22 -3.15
N GLY A 102 9.29 15.88 -3.19
CA GLY A 102 8.54 15.58 -4.43
C GLY A 102 7.33 16.48 -4.65
N GLY A 103 7.06 17.41 -3.73
CA GLY A 103 5.91 18.29 -3.75
C GLY A 103 4.56 17.57 -3.59
N ILE A 104 3.49 18.27 -4.01
CA ILE A 104 2.10 17.84 -3.79
C ILE A 104 1.74 16.53 -4.52
N ILE A 105 2.45 16.18 -5.58
CA ILE A 105 2.16 15.01 -6.42
C ILE A 105 2.39 13.71 -5.63
N GLY A 106 3.51 13.61 -4.90
CA GLY A 106 3.79 12.45 -4.04
C GLY A 106 2.93 12.41 -2.77
N PHE A 107 2.40 13.55 -2.34
CA PHE A 107 1.42 13.62 -1.25
C PHE A 107 0.10 12.93 -1.63
N VAL A 108 -0.41 13.16 -2.85
CA VAL A 108 -1.67 12.56 -3.33
C VAL A 108 -1.58 11.03 -3.39
N GLY A 109 -0.45 10.48 -3.86
CA GLY A 109 -0.24 9.03 -3.91
C GLY A 109 -0.31 8.39 -2.52
N ASN A 110 0.41 8.97 -1.54
CA ASN A 110 0.36 8.47 -0.17
C ASN A 110 -1.00 8.67 0.51
N LEU A 111 -1.74 9.74 0.17
CA LEU A 111 -3.09 9.95 0.70
C LEU A 111 -4.03 8.82 0.25
N TYR A 112 -3.92 8.40 -1.02
CA TYR A 112 -4.68 7.26 -1.52
C TYR A 112 -4.33 5.96 -0.78
N ASP A 113 -3.04 5.70 -0.55
CA ASP A 113 -2.59 4.52 0.19
C ASP A 113 -3.07 4.53 1.65
N LEU A 114 -3.09 5.70 2.27
CA LEU A 114 -3.62 5.89 3.62
C LEU A 114 -5.13 5.59 3.65
N ILE A 115 -5.89 6.10 2.69
CA ILE A 115 -7.33 5.82 2.56
C ILE A 115 -7.57 4.32 2.37
N LEU A 116 -6.77 3.67 1.52
CA LEU A 116 -6.83 2.22 1.31
C LEU A 116 -6.53 1.46 2.62
N ALA A 117 -5.49 1.85 3.35
CA ALA A 117 -5.13 1.22 4.61
C ALA A 117 -6.23 1.36 5.67
N TYR A 118 -6.84 2.54 5.81
CA TYR A 118 -7.99 2.76 6.68
C TYR A 118 -9.22 1.97 6.23
N TYR A 119 -9.48 1.90 4.93
CA TYR A 119 -10.56 1.09 4.37
C TYR A 119 -10.40 -0.39 4.75
N VAL A 120 -9.20 -0.95 4.56
CA VAL A 120 -8.93 -2.35 4.92
C VAL A 120 -9.01 -2.57 6.42
N LYS A 121 -8.46 -1.65 7.22
CA LYS A 121 -8.53 -1.69 8.69
C LYS A 121 -9.97 -1.67 9.21
N SER A 122 -10.85 -0.85 8.60
CA SER A 122 -12.27 -0.77 9.01
C SER A 122 -13.01 -2.11 8.86
N LYS A 123 -12.51 -3.00 8.00
CA LYS A 123 -13.07 -4.32 7.74
C LYS A 123 -12.50 -5.43 8.64
N LYS A 124 -11.53 -5.11 9.50
CA LYS A 124 -10.96 -6.03 10.49
C LYS A 124 -12.03 -6.66 11.39
N THR A 125 -12.97 -5.87 11.89
CA THR A 125 -14.02 -6.34 12.79
C THR A 125 -14.95 -7.36 12.10
N GLU A 126 -15.20 -7.21 10.80
CA GLU A 126 -16.01 -8.14 9.99
C GLU A 126 -15.28 -9.47 9.71
N LEU A 127 -13.95 -9.46 9.75
CA LEU A 127 -13.07 -10.62 9.54
C LEU A 127 -12.79 -11.39 10.83
N LEU A 128 -12.63 -10.68 11.95
CA LEU A 128 -12.25 -11.24 13.26
C LEU A 128 -13.41 -11.57 14.18
N MET A 129 -14.65 -11.16 13.88
CA MET A 129 -15.80 -11.66 14.64
C MET A 129 -15.91 -13.17 14.43
N PRO A 130 -15.79 -13.97 15.49
CA PRO A 130 -15.98 -15.40 15.38
C PRO A 130 -17.45 -15.64 15.02
N SER A 131 -17.68 -16.46 14.01
CA SER A 131 -18.90 -17.25 13.95
C SER A 131 -18.84 -18.27 15.09
N GLY A 132 -19.04 -17.81 16.33
CA GLY A 132 -19.37 -18.65 17.48
C GLY A 132 -18.29 -19.47 18.19
N VAL A 133 -16.99 -19.23 18.06
CA VAL A 133 -15.98 -19.93 18.92
C VAL A 133 -14.79 -19.00 19.25
N PRO A 134 -14.39 -18.85 20.54
CA PRO A 134 -13.19 -18.13 20.92
C PRO A 134 -11.96 -19.03 20.76
N GLY A 135 -11.05 -18.64 19.87
CA GLY A 135 -9.71 -19.20 19.76
C GLY A 135 -8.84 -18.15 19.08
N GLU A 136 -7.74 -17.76 19.72
CA GLU A 136 -6.76 -16.84 19.16
C GLU A 136 -6.28 -17.39 17.81
N ILE A 137 -6.57 -16.65 16.74
CA ILE A 137 -6.02 -16.95 15.42
C ILE A 137 -4.59 -16.42 15.44
N GLU A 138 -3.62 -17.32 15.47
CA GLU A 138 -2.21 -16.98 15.35
C GLU A 138 -1.99 -16.27 14.01
N VAL A 139 -1.63 -14.99 14.06
CA VAL A 139 -1.39 -14.17 12.87
C VAL A 139 0.06 -14.43 12.43
N PRO A 140 0.31 -14.89 11.18
CA PRO A 140 1.67 -15.11 10.68
C PRO A 140 2.51 -13.84 10.76
N ASN A 141 3.80 -13.99 11.05
CA ASN A 141 4.71 -12.87 11.23
C ASN A 141 4.90 -12.14 9.89
N PRO A 142 4.70 -10.80 9.83
CA PRO A 142 4.88 -10.03 8.61
C PRO A 142 6.26 -10.19 7.96
N ARG A 143 7.29 -10.58 8.72
CA ARG A 143 8.66 -10.84 8.23
C ARG A 143 8.79 -12.12 7.41
N ASP A 144 7.80 -12.99 7.43
CA ASP A 144 7.80 -14.23 6.64
C ASP A 144 7.53 -13.94 5.15
N TYR A 145 7.22 -12.68 4.82
CA TYR A 145 6.90 -12.21 3.46
C TYR A 145 7.90 -11.16 2.91
N GLU A 146 8.95 -10.81 3.67
CA GLU A 146 10.04 -9.91 3.28
C GLU A 146 11.17 -10.64 2.54
#